data_AF-A0A933FCL2-F1
#
_entry.id   AF-A0A933FCL2-F1
#
_cell.length_a   1.000
_cell.length_b   1.000
_cell.length_c   1.000
_cell.angle_alpha   90.00
_cell.angle_beta   90.00
_cell.angle_gamma   90.00
#
_symmetry.space_group_name_H-M   'P 1'
#
loop_
_entity.id
_entity.type
_entity.pdbx_description
1 polymer ?
#
loop_
_entity_poly.entity_id
_entity_poly.type
_entity_poly.pdbx_seq_one_letter_code
_entity_poly.pdbx_strand_id
1 'polypeptide(L)'
;MRSVILIAVFILVFDAPAQNERDGHPDIRRRLEMIERNQAEAVKAELPMLMTNYQNHPGVLYLQAVLITDGTEAAKHYQSIVDNFPKNEWADDALYKLYQYYYSIGLYKTGDQKMQQLRQDYPFSTYAVAEKTPEPVTPPREDAPVEVKPTGTVEKYPTSFTVQVGAFSTLQNAEELKAKFEKENYSSNIFTIVNNGRKLHKVWVGEFQTYDDAKRFTVEIRRKFSLESIVVSR
;
A
#
# COMPACT_ATOMS: atom_id res chain seq x y z
N MET A 1 6.18 59.33 -49.96
CA MET A 1 5.48 58.05 -49.75
C MET A 1 6.40 56.91 -50.14
N ARG A 2 7.03 56.24 -49.16
CA ARG A 2 7.56 54.87 -49.28
C ARG A 2 7.51 54.26 -47.88
N SER A 3 6.41 53.57 -47.60
CA SER A 3 6.25 52.73 -46.42
C SER A 3 7.01 51.42 -46.66
N VAL A 4 7.86 51.00 -45.72
CA VAL A 4 8.33 49.61 -45.62
C VAL A 4 8.21 49.17 -44.18
N ILE A 5 7.60 48.00 -44.05
CA ILE A 5 6.98 47.40 -42.87
C ILE A 5 8.04 46.85 -41.92
N LEU A 6 7.93 47.20 -40.64
CA LEU A 6 8.71 46.63 -39.55
C LEU A 6 8.09 45.26 -39.21
N ILE A 7 8.78 44.16 -39.55
CA ILE A 7 8.36 42.81 -39.14
C ILE A 7 8.78 42.63 -37.69
N ALA A 8 7.83 42.81 -36.76
CA ALA A 8 7.99 42.41 -35.37
C ALA A 8 7.83 40.88 -35.28
N VAL A 9 8.94 40.16 -35.15
CA VAL A 9 8.93 38.74 -34.82
C VAL A 9 8.58 38.61 -33.34
N PHE A 10 7.33 38.28 -33.05
CA PHE A 10 6.88 37.88 -31.72
C PHE A 10 7.41 36.46 -31.44
N ILE A 11 8.55 36.36 -30.74
CA ILE A 11 8.99 35.10 -30.16
C ILE A 11 8.07 34.83 -28.97
N LEU A 12 7.03 34.02 -29.18
CA LEU A 12 6.28 33.40 -28.10
C LEU A 12 7.21 32.38 -27.42
N VAL A 13 7.96 32.85 -26.43
CA VAL A 13 8.57 31.98 -25.43
C VAL A 13 7.40 31.39 -24.65
N PHE A 14 6.99 30.18 -25.03
CA PHE A 14 6.19 29.35 -24.13
C PHE A 14 7.09 29.05 -22.94
N ASP A 15 6.87 29.79 -21.85
CA ASP A 15 7.32 29.38 -20.51
C ASP A 15 6.61 28.04 -20.22
N ALA A 16 7.27 26.95 -20.60
CA ALA A 16 6.89 25.64 -20.13
C ALA A 16 7.07 25.68 -18.60
N PRO A 17 6.02 25.40 -17.81
CA PRO A 17 6.19 25.32 -16.37
C PRO A 17 7.24 24.26 -16.12
N ALA A 18 8.36 24.69 -15.53
CA ALA A 18 9.44 23.84 -15.09
C ALA A 18 8.83 22.61 -14.42
N GLN A 19 8.95 21.47 -15.08
CA GLN A 19 8.61 20.18 -14.50
C GLN A 19 9.56 20.04 -13.32
N ASN A 20 9.02 20.37 -12.15
CA ASN A 20 9.60 20.22 -10.83
C ASN A 20 10.50 18.99 -10.81
N GLU A 21 11.78 19.18 -10.56
CA GLU A 21 12.75 18.11 -10.32
C GLU A 21 12.21 17.22 -9.21
N ARG A 22 11.53 16.14 -9.59
CA ARG A 22 11.22 15.04 -8.69
C ARG A 22 12.43 14.14 -8.76
N ASP A 23 12.99 13.84 -7.59
CA ASP A 23 14.07 12.88 -7.36
C ASP A 23 14.06 11.78 -8.42
N GLY A 24 15.21 11.41 -8.97
CA GLY A 24 15.38 10.48 -10.11
C GLY A 24 14.90 9.04 -9.87
N HIS A 25 13.69 8.87 -9.37
CA HIS A 25 12.93 7.66 -9.14
C HIS A 25 11.70 7.71 -10.06
N PRO A 26 11.29 6.57 -10.63
CA PRO A 26 10.12 6.55 -11.49
C PRO A 26 8.86 6.83 -10.67
N ASP A 27 8.07 7.84 -11.05
CA ASP A 27 6.74 8.12 -10.49
C ASP A 27 5.74 6.98 -10.79
N ILE A 28 5.88 5.81 -10.16
CA ILE A 28 5.08 4.61 -10.45
C ILE A 28 3.64 4.78 -9.98
N ARG A 29 3.41 5.31 -8.76
CA ARG A 29 2.04 5.49 -8.22
C ARG A 29 1.17 6.36 -9.13
N ARG A 30 1.74 7.47 -9.65
CA ARG A 30 1.07 8.33 -10.63
C ARG A 30 0.64 7.56 -11.88
N ARG A 31 1.47 6.63 -12.35
CA ARG A 31 1.17 5.82 -13.54
C ARG A 31 0.12 4.76 -13.27
N LEU A 32 0.08 4.18 -12.07
CA LEU A 32 -1.02 3.31 -11.67
C LEU A 32 -2.35 4.06 -11.63
N GLU A 33 -2.38 5.28 -11.08
CA GLU A 33 -3.57 6.15 -11.12
C GLU A 33 -4.02 6.46 -12.57
N MET A 34 -3.07 6.64 -13.50
CA MET A 34 -3.40 6.82 -14.92
C MET A 34 -4.08 5.58 -15.51
N ILE A 35 -3.62 4.37 -15.17
CA ILE A 35 -4.24 3.11 -15.61
C ILE A 35 -5.69 3.04 -15.10
N GLU A 36 -5.93 3.36 -13.83
CA GLU A 36 -7.29 3.39 -13.25
C GLU A 36 -8.22 4.41 -13.92
N ARG A 37 -7.65 5.49 -14.46
CA ARG A 37 -8.38 6.52 -15.22
C ARG A 37 -8.55 6.18 -16.71
N ASN A 38 -8.38 4.91 -17.09
CA ASN A 38 -8.42 4.42 -18.47
C ASN A 38 -7.33 5.03 -19.38
N GLN A 39 -6.21 5.47 -18.82
CA GLN A 39 -5.06 6.02 -19.56
C GLN A 39 -3.91 5.01 -19.69
N ALA A 40 -4.23 3.70 -19.70
CA ALA A 40 -3.24 2.62 -19.73
C ALA A 40 -2.33 2.67 -20.98
N GLU A 41 -2.85 3.08 -22.13
CA GLU A 41 -2.07 3.19 -23.37
C GLU A 41 -0.95 4.23 -23.28
N ALA A 42 -1.20 5.36 -22.60
CA ALA A 42 -0.17 6.37 -22.37
C ALA A 42 0.97 5.82 -21.50
N VAL A 43 0.62 5.08 -20.45
CA VAL A 43 1.60 4.44 -19.55
C VAL A 43 2.37 3.34 -20.26
N LYS A 44 1.71 2.55 -21.11
CA LYS A 44 2.33 1.52 -21.93
C LYS A 44 3.32 2.10 -22.94
N ALA A 45 3.05 3.27 -23.50
CA ALA A 45 3.98 3.97 -24.39
C ALA A 45 5.23 4.48 -23.64
N GLU A 46 5.13 4.83 -22.36
CA GLU A 46 6.27 5.24 -21.53
C GLU A 46 7.10 4.07 -21.01
N LEU A 47 6.51 2.87 -20.89
CA LEU A 47 7.12 1.71 -20.26
C LEU A 47 8.50 1.34 -20.82
N PRO A 48 8.75 1.34 -22.15
CA PRO A 48 10.08 1.02 -22.68
C PRO A 48 11.18 1.94 -22.16
N MET A 49 10.92 3.26 -22.11
CA MET A 49 11.89 4.23 -21.58
C MET A 49 12.10 4.04 -20.08
N LEU A 50 11.04 3.72 -19.32
CA LEU A 50 11.16 3.43 -17.89
C LEU A 50 12.03 2.20 -17.64
N MET A 51 11.85 1.14 -18.43
CA MET A 51 12.67 -0.07 -18.31
C MET A 51 14.13 0.18 -18.68
N THR A 52 14.39 1.04 -19.67
CA THR A 52 15.77 1.44 -20.04
C THR A 52 16.44 2.27 -18.93
N ASN A 53 15.72 3.24 -18.37
CA ASN A 53 16.27 4.20 -17.40
C ASN A 53 16.32 3.64 -15.97
N TYR A 54 15.44 2.69 -15.64
CA TYR A 54 15.26 2.12 -14.31
C TYR A 54 15.25 0.59 -14.38
N GLN A 55 16.32 0.03 -14.94
CA GLN A 55 16.48 -1.42 -15.10
C GLN A 55 16.31 -2.14 -13.76
N ASN A 56 15.53 -3.22 -13.77
CA ASN A 56 15.23 -4.04 -12.58
C ASN A 56 14.61 -3.27 -11.40
N HIS A 57 14.07 -2.06 -11.62
CA HIS A 57 13.38 -1.34 -10.55
C HIS A 57 12.05 -2.04 -10.21
N PRO A 58 11.80 -2.43 -8.95
CA PRO A 58 10.64 -3.25 -8.59
C PRO A 58 9.30 -2.62 -8.97
N GLY A 59 9.19 -1.30 -8.85
CA GLY A 59 7.99 -0.59 -9.26
C GLY A 59 7.77 -0.51 -10.76
N VAL A 60 8.84 -0.54 -11.58
CA VAL A 60 8.71 -0.60 -13.04
C VAL A 60 8.28 -2.00 -13.46
N LEU A 61 8.82 -3.04 -12.80
CA LEU A 61 8.38 -4.42 -12.98
C LEU A 61 6.92 -4.60 -12.56
N TYR A 62 6.50 -3.96 -11.45
CA TYR A 62 5.10 -3.97 -11.02
C TYR A 62 4.20 -3.29 -12.05
N LEU A 63 4.61 -2.13 -12.55
CA LEU A 63 3.88 -1.39 -13.58
C LEU A 63 3.74 -2.20 -14.88
N GLN A 64 4.81 -2.90 -15.28
CA GLN A 64 4.78 -3.84 -16.40
C GLN A 64 3.75 -4.95 -16.15
N ALA A 65 3.76 -5.56 -14.97
CA ALA A 65 2.82 -6.63 -14.60
C ALA A 65 1.36 -6.18 -14.65
N VAL A 66 1.05 -4.95 -14.21
CA VAL A 66 -0.31 -4.39 -14.23
C VAL A 66 -0.81 -4.16 -15.67
N LEU A 67 0.07 -3.85 -16.61
CA LEU A 67 -0.26 -3.62 -18.02
C LEU A 67 -0.41 -4.91 -18.85
N ILE A 68 0.00 -6.05 -18.30
CA ILE A 68 -0.13 -7.34 -18.96
C ILE A 68 -1.58 -7.83 -18.82
N THR A 69 -2.22 -8.12 -19.95
CA THR A 69 -3.59 -8.67 -20.00
C THR A 69 -3.64 -10.14 -19.61
N ASP A 70 -2.61 -10.92 -19.96
CA ASP A 70 -2.52 -12.33 -19.61
C ASP A 70 -2.17 -12.50 -18.12
N GLY A 71 -3.12 -12.97 -17.32
CA GLY A 71 -2.93 -13.11 -15.88
C GLY A 71 -1.79 -14.06 -15.49
N THR A 72 -1.50 -15.08 -16.31
CA THR A 72 -0.42 -16.05 -16.05
C THR A 72 0.94 -15.41 -16.26
N GLU A 73 1.09 -14.61 -17.31
CA GLU A 73 2.32 -13.86 -17.56
C GLU A 73 2.50 -12.76 -16.52
N ALA A 74 1.44 -12.02 -16.16
CA ALA A 74 1.48 -11.02 -15.10
C ALA A 74 1.91 -11.63 -13.74
N ALA A 75 1.41 -12.83 -13.42
CA ALA A 75 1.77 -13.56 -12.20
C ALA A 75 3.28 -13.86 -12.12
N LYS A 76 3.94 -14.20 -13.23
CA LYS A 76 5.40 -14.42 -13.24
C LYS A 76 6.16 -13.15 -12.85
N HIS A 77 5.74 -11.99 -13.33
CA HIS A 77 6.35 -10.71 -12.98
C HIS A 77 6.13 -10.38 -11.50
N TYR A 78 4.92 -10.56 -10.97
CA TYR A 78 4.66 -10.36 -9.54
C TYR A 78 5.49 -11.32 -8.67
N GLN A 79 5.60 -12.59 -9.05
CA GLN A 79 6.42 -13.58 -8.34
C GLN A 79 7.89 -13.17 -8.34
N SER A 80 8.42 -12.71 -9.48
CA SER A 80 9.78 -12.18 -9.56
C SER A 80 10.03 -10.99 -8.61
N ILE A 81 9.02 -10.12 -8.40
CA ILE A 81 9.15 -9.00 -7.46
C ILE A 81 9.25 -9.50 -6.02
N VAL A 82 8.39 -10.44 -5.64
CA VAL A 82 8.39 -11.04 -4.29
C VAL A 82 9.71 -11.76 -4.02
N ASP A 83 10.22 -12.52 -5.00
CA ASP A 83 11.43 -13.34 -4.83
C ASP A 83 12.71 -12.50 -4.80
N ASN A 84 12.81 -11.50 -5.67
CA ASN A 84 14.05 -10.73 -5.84
C ASN A 84 14.08 -9.45 -5.01
N PHE A 85 12.92 -8.91 -4.60
CA PHE A 85 12.82 -7.64 -3.89
C PHE A 85 11.91 -7.68 -2.65
N PRO A 86 12.05 -8.68 -1.75
CA PRO A 86 11.10 -8.93 -0.65
C PRO A 86 11.03 -7.84 0.44
N LYS A 87 11.88 -6.80 0.38
CA LYS A 87 11.86 -5.67 1.32
C LYS A 87 11.40 -4.37 0.68
N ASN A 88 11.08 -4.41 -0.61
CA ASN A 88 10.69 -3.22 -1.37
C ASN A 88 9.18 -2.96 -1.23
N GLU A 89 8.79 -1.68 -1.35
CA GLU A 89 7.40 -1.23 -1.22
C GLU A 89 6.42 -1.83 -2.25
N TRP A 90 6.90 -2.50 -3.29
CA TRP A 90 6.06 -3.15 -4.31
C TRP A 90 5.86 -4.65 -4.06
N ALA A 91 6.54 -5.22 -3.07
CA ALA A 91 6.54 -6.67 -2.85
C ALA A 91 5.25 -7.17 -2.17
N ASP A 92 4.68 -6.39 -1.26
CA ASP A 92 3.39 -6.70 -0.64
C ASP A 92 2.23 -6.49 -1.63
N ASP A 93 2.26 -5.42 -2.43
CA ASP A 93 1.36 -5.22 -3.57
C ASP A 93 1.40 -6.41 -4.55
N ALA A 94 2.62 -6.86 -4.94
CA ALA A 94 2.80 -7.99 -5.84
C ALA A 94 2.26 -9.30 -5.24
N LEU A 95 2.50 -9.53 -3.95
CA LEU A 95 2.03 -10.72 -3.26
C LEU A 95 0.51 -10.75 -3.10
N TYR A 96 -0.13 -9.59 -2.91
CA TYR A 96 -1.58 -9.47 -2.96
C TYR A 96 -2.14 -9.72 -4.37
N LYS A 97 -1.47 -9.24 -5.43
CA LYS A 97 -1.85 -9.55 -6.82
C LYS A 97 -1.76 -11.04 -7.13
N LEU A 98 -0.76 -11.75 -6.61
CA LEU A 98 -0.66 -13.21 -6.72
C LEU A 98 -1.82 -13.91 -6.01
N TYR A 99 -2.19 -13.47 -4.81
CA TYR A 99 -3.40 -13.95 -4.12
C TYR A 99 -4.65 -13.79 -4.99
N GLN A 100 -4.88 -12.59 -5.54
CA GLN A 100 -6.03 -12.30 -6.42
C GLN A 100 -6.03 -13.18 -7.68
N TYR A 101 -4.87 -13.37 -8.30
CA TYR A 101 -4.72 -14.23 -9.47
C TYR A 101 -5.09 -15.68 -9.17
N TYR A 102 -4.54 -16.28 -8.10
CA TYR A 102 -4.85 -17.67 -7.76
C TYR A 102 -6.33 -17.87 -7.42
N TYR A 103 -6.98 -16.87 -6.80
CA TYR A 103 -8.42 -16.88 -6.58
C TYR A 103 -9.22 -16.79 -7.88
N SER A 104 -8.81 -15.97 -8.85
CA SER A 104 -9.55 -15.80 -10.10
C SER A 104 -9.53 -17.05 -10.99
N ILE A 105 -8.48 -17.87 -10.88
CA ILE A 105 -8.36 -19.15 -11.61
C ILE A 105 -8.80 -20.38 -10.79
N GLY A 106 -9.36 -20.18 -9.59
CA GLY A 106 -9.91 -21.25 -8.74
C GLY A 106 -8.88 -22.03 -7.91
N LEU A 107 -7.61 -21.62 -7.89
CA LEU A 107 -6.54 -22.23 -7.08
C LEU A 107 -6.50 -21.65 -5.65
N TYR A 108 -7.61 -21.78 -4.92
CA TYR A 108 -7.80 -21.13 -3.62
C TYR A 108 -6.74 -21.48 -2.58
N LYS A 109 -6.34 -22.75 -2.48
CA LYS A 109 -5.30 -23.18 -1.53
C LYS A 109 -3.98 -22.44 -1.75
N THR A 110 -3.59 -22.26 -3.01
CA THR A 110 -2.38 -21.51 -3.37
C THR A 110 -2.56 -20.03 -3.08
N GLY A 111 -3.75 -19.48 -3.35
CA GLY A 111 -4.11 -18.11 -2.94
C GLY A 111 -3.95 -17.91 -1.43
N ASP A 112 -4.55 -18.79 -0.62
CA ASP A 112 -4.47 -18.74 0.85
C ASP A 112 -3.03 -18.78 1.36
N GLN A 113 -2.17 -19.57 0.73
CA GLN A 113 -0.74 -19.59 1.04
C GLN A 113 -0.09 -18.24 0.76
N LYS A 114 -0.42 -17.57 -0.36
CA LYS A 114 0.10 -16.23 -0.68
C LYS A 114 -0.42 -15.17 0.30
N MET A 115 -1.68 -15.28 0.73
CA MET A 115 -2.25 -14.41 1.75
C MET A 115 -1.64 -14.64 3.14
N GLN A 116 -1.37 -15.91 3.49
CA GLN A 116 -0.64 -16.23 4.70
C GLN A 116 0.78 -15.67 4.66
N GLN A 117 1.48 -15.85 3.54
CA GLN A 117 2.80 -15.26 3.32
C GLN A 117 2.74 -13.73 3.47
N LEU A 118 1.74 -13.06 2.90
CA LEU A 118 1.55 -11.62 3.01
C LEU A 118 1.40 -11.16 4.47
N ARG A 119 0.59 -11.89 5.24
CA ARG A 119 0.40 -11.61 6.67
C ARG A 119 1.64 -11.87 7.52
N GLN A 120 2.47 -12.84 7.12
CA GLN A 120 3.69 -13.21 7.83
C GLN A 120 4.85 -12.27 7.50
N ASP A 121 5.09 -12.03 6.22
CA ASP A 121 6.26 -11.32 5.71
C ASP A 121 6.03 -9.80 5.67
N TYR A 122 4.78 -9.35 5.50
CA TYR A 122 4.39 -7.94 5.36
C TYR A 122 3.23 -7.55 6.28
N PRO A 123 3.36 -7.72 7.61
CA PRO A 123 2.27 -7.50 8.58
C PRO A 123 1.74 -6.06 8.63
N PHE A 124 2.49 -5.09 8.10
CA PHE A 124 2.11 -3.67 8.00
C PHE A 124 1.51 -3.29 6.63
N SER A 125 1.40 -4.24 5.70
CA SER A 125 0.77 -4.00 4.41
C SER A 125 -0.70 -3.66 4.59
N THR A 126 -1.22 -2.72 3.79
CA THR A 126 -2.66 -2.42 3.71
C THR A 126 -3.48 -3.69 3.43
N TYR A 127 -2.89 -4.66 2.74
CA TYR A 127 -3.53 -5.91 2.33
C TYR A 127 -3.49 -7.00 3.41
N ALA A 128 -2.52 -6.97 4.34
CA ALA A 128 -2.36 -7.99 5.38
C ALA A 128 -3.47 -7.93 6.45
N VAL A 129 -4.09 -6.75 6.63
CA VAL A 129 -5.19 -6.50 7.58
C VAL A 129 -6.58 -6.51 6.93
N ALA A 130 -6.66 -6.69 5.61
CA ALA A 130 -7.91 -6.66 4.87
C ALA A 130 -8.69 -7.99 5.01
N GLU A 131 -9.21 -8.29 6.21
CA GLU A 131 -10.26 -9.31 6.36
C GLU A 131 -11.64 -8.70 6.12
N LYS A 132 -11.96 -8.58 4.82
CA LYS A 132 -13.21 -9.00 4.19
C LYS A 132 -12.93 -8.99 2.70
N THR A 133 -12.77 -10.18 2.14
CA THR A 133 -12.77 -10.45 0.71
C THR A 133 -13.89 -9.65 0.04
N PRO A 134 -13.72 -9.11 -1.18
CA PRO A 134 -14.89 -8.92 -2.04
C PRO A 134 -15.64 -10.25 -2.03
N GLU A 135 -16.93 -10.22 -1.68
CA GLU A 135 -17.74 -11.42 -1.61
C GLU A 135 -17.51 -12.24 -2.89
N PRO A 136 -17.31 -13.56 -2.78
CA PRO A 136 -17.31 -14.40 -3.96
C PRO A 136 -18.64 -14.15 -4.67
N VAL A 137 -18.59 -13.64 -5.90
CA VAL A 137 -19.64 -13.98 -6.87
C VAL A 137 -19.49 -15.49 -7.07
N THR A 138 -20.17 -16.25 -6.22
CA THR A 138 -20.21 -17.70 -6.23
C THR A 138 -20.55 -18.21 -7.63
N PRO A 139 -19.87 -19.26 -8.11
CA PRO A 139 -20.56 -20.40 -8.65
C PRO A 139 -20.69 -21.48 -7.56
N PRO A 140 -21.77 -22.28 -7.58
CA PRO A 140 -22.12 -23.21 -6.51
C PRO A 140 -21.02 -24.20 -6.13
N ARG A 141 -20.96 -24.48 -4.83
CA ARG A 141 -20.25 -25.61 -4.25
C ARG A 141 -20.99 -26.88 -4.64
N GLU A 142 -20.53 -27.58 -5.67
CA GLU A 142 -20.97 -28.94 -5.96
C GLU A 142 -20.02 -29.89 -5.22
N ASP A 143 -20.60 -30.65 -4.30
CA ASP A 143 -20.05 -31.83 -3.62
C ASP A 143 -19.05 -31.60 -2.48
N ALA A 144 -19.59 -31.39 -1.27
CA ALA A 144 -18.92 -31.80 -0.04
C ALA A 144 -19.18 -33.29 0.24
N PRO A 145 -18.25 -33.98 0.91
CA PRO A 145 -18.66 -34.62 2.17
C PRO A 145 -17.92 -34.11 3.43
N VAL A 146 -18.71 -33.96 4.49
CA VAL A 146 -18.37 -33.62 5.89
C VAL A 146 -17.57 -34.78 6.53
N GLU A 147 -16.54 -34.57 7.34
CA GLU A 147 -16.51 -34.60 8.84
C GLU A 147 -15.00 -34.70 9.22
N VAL A 148 -14.40 -34.11 10.27
CA VAL A 148 -14.56 -34.36 11.72
C VAL A 148 -13.91 -33.21 12.54
N LYS A 149 -14.48 -32.86 13.69
CA LYS A 149 -13.78 -32.25 14.87
C LYS A 149 -13.61 -33.35 15.95
N PRO A 150 -12.72 -33.28 16.97
CA PRO A 150 -12.09 -32.09 17.55
C PRO A 150 -10.60 -32.23 18.00
N THR A 151 -10.05 -31.10 18.46
CA THR A 151 -8.96 -30.93 19.44
C THR A 151 -7.53 -30.82 18.90
N GLY A 152 -6.90 -29.69 19.23
CA GLY A 152 -5.48 -29.44 19.04
C GLY A 152 -5.19 -27.97 19.29
N THR A 153 -4.93 -27.62 20.56
CA THR A 153 -4.37 -26.34 20.98
C THR A 153 -3.13 -26.03 20.13
N VAL A 154 -3.16 -24.95 19.35
CA VAL A 154 -1.96 -24.38 18.72
C VAL A 154 -1.80 -22.98 19.27
N GLU A 155 -0.61 -22.75 19.83
CA GLU A 155 -0.27 -21.61 20.66
C GLU A 155 -0.43 -20.26 19.94
N LYS A 156 -0.90 -19.32 20.76
CA LYS A 156 -1.24 -17.94 20.47
C LYS A 156 0.06 -17.13 20.33
N TYR A 157 0.50 -16.84 19.11
CA TYR A 157 1.48 -15.76 18.90
C TYR A 157 0.79 -14.43 19.20
N PRO A 158 1.33 -13.56 20.07
CA PRO A 158 0.72 -12.28 20.36
C PRO A 158 0.99 -11.32 19.20
N THR A 159 0.18 -11.37 18.14
CA THR A 159 -0.01 -10.19 17.29
C THR A 159 -0.64 -9.12 18.18
N SER A 160 0.18 -8.18 18.65
CA SER A 160 -0.32 -7.05 19.41
C SER A 160 -0.92 -6.03 18.44
N PHE A 161 -2.07 -5.48 18.76
CA PHE A 161 -2.69 -4.35 18.10
C PHE A 161 -2.34 -3.08 18.87
N THR A 162 -2.26 -1.96 18.19
CA THR A 162 -2.06 -0.63 18.75
C THR A 162 -3.08 0.31 18.15
N VAL A 163 -3.32 1.45 18.79
CA VAL A 163 -4.20 2.49 18.24
C VAL A 163 -3.37 3.65 17.75
N GLN A 164 -3.44 3.94 16.45
CA GLN A 164 -2.87 5.16 15.88
C GLN A 164 -3.81 6.34 16.12
N VAL A 165 -3.30 7.37 16.78
CA VAL A 165 -4.05 8.56 17.22
C VAL A 165 -3.66 9.83 16.47
N GLY A 166 -2.59 9.77 15.69
CA GLY A 166 -2.10 10.90 14.89
C GLY A 166 -0.98 10.52 13.95
N ALA A 167 -0.80 11.33 12.90
CA ALA A 167 0.34 11.28 12.00
C ALA A 167 0.75 12.72 11.66
N PHE A 168 1.94 13.14 12.07
CA PHE A 168 2.40 14.53 12.00
C PHE A 168 3.60 14.66 11.07
N SER A 169 3.69 15.77 10.34
CA SER A 169 4.89 16.10 9.56
C SER A 169 6.07 16.58 10.42
N THR A 170 5.81 17.02 11.66
CA THR A 170 6.80 17.49 12.61
C THR A 170 6.88 16.56 13.83
N LEU A 171 8.11 16.26 14.28
CA LEU A 171 8.34 15.40 15.44
C LEU A 171 7.77 16.03 16.72
N GLN A 172 7.92 17.34 16.88
CA GLN A 172 7.45 18.06 18.07
C GLN A 172 5.94 17.88 18.31
N ASN A 173 5.10 17.97 17.25
CA ASN A 173 3.66 17.75 17.40
C ASN A 173 3.32 16.30 17.79
N ALA A 174 4.12 15.34 17.32
CA ALA A 174 3.99 13.94 17.71
C ALA A 174 4.41 13.71 19.17
N GLU A 175 5.47 14.37 19.63
CA GLU A 175 5.95 14.35 21.03
C GLU A 175 4.97 14.99 21.99
N GLU A 176 4.36 16.12 21.63
CA GLU A 176 3.30 16.75 22.42
C GLU A 176 2.10 15.83 22.59
N LEU A 177 1.67 15.18 21.51
CA LEU A 177 0.56 14.22 21.58
C LEU A 177 0.93 13.00 22.44
N LYS A 178 2.13 12.45 22.25
CA LYS A 178 2.67 11.35 23.06
C LYS A 178 2.67 11.70 24.56
N ALA A 179 3.22 12.87 24.92
CA ALA A 179 3.29 13.33 26.30
C ALA A 179 1.90 13.49 26.93
N LYS A 180 0.89 13.91 26.15
CA LYS A 180 -0.50 14.00 26.60
C LYS A 180 -1.07 12.62 26.98
N PHE A 181 -0.74 11.57 26.23
CA PHE A 181 -1.16 10.20 26.54
C PHE A 181 -0.40 9.62 27.73
N GLU A 182 0.91 9.86 27.84
CA GLU A 182 1.73 9.40 28.97
C GLU A 182 1.30 10.04 30.29
N LYS A 183 0.91 11.33 30.28
CA LYS A 183 0.35 12.02 31.45
C LYS A 183 -0.92 11.38 31.99
N GLU A 184 -1.69 10.75 31.12
CA GLU A 184 -2.92 10.02 31.45
C GLU A 184 -2.67 8.52 31.70
N ASN A 185 -1.40 8.13 31.88
CA ASN A 185 -0.91 6.77 32.11
C ASN A 185 -1.15 5.79 30.95
N TYR A 186 -1.27 6.28 29.71
CA TYR A 186 -1.28 5.41 28.53
C TYR A 186 0.13 5.26 27.96
N SER A 187 0.54 4.01 27.71
CA SER A 187 1.76 3.72 26.95
C SER A 187 1.62 4.25 25.52
N SER A 188 2.57 5.06 25.06
CA SER A 188 2.56 5.59 23.70
C SER A 188 3.95 5.66 23.08
N ASN A 189 4.02 5.57 21.75
CA ASN A 189 5.27 5.55 20.99
C ASN A 189 5.12 6.32 19.67
N ILE A 190 6.23 6.82 19.14
CA ILE A 190 6.29 7.54 17.87
C ILE A 190 7.04 6.67 16.87
N PHE A 191 6.36 6.31 15.78
CA PHE A 191 6.96 5.60 14.66
C PHE A 191 7.16 6.56 13.49
N THR A 192 8.39 6.73 13.04
CA THR A 192 8.69 7.62 11.92
C THR A 192 8.73 6.81 10.63
N ILE A 193 7.84 7.15 9.70
CA ILE A 193 7.84 6.61 8.34
C ILE A 193 8.23 7.71 7.36
N VAL A 194 8.86 7.33 6.25
CA VAL A 194 9.09 8.23 5.12
C VAL A 194 8.24 7.72 3.97
N ASN A 195 7.31 8.55 3.49
CA ASN A 195 6.41 8.21 2.38
C ASN A 195 6.50 9.33 1.34
N ASN A 196 6.94 9.02 0.12
CA ASN A 196 7.15 9.98 -0.98
C ASN A 196 8.01 11.20 -0.58
N GLY A 197 9.14 10.96 0.10
CA GLY A 197 10.05 12.01 0.58
C GLY A 197 9.52 12.85 1.76
N ARG A 198 8.26 12.62 2.18
CA ARG A 198 7.66 13.27 3.35
C ARG A 198 7.82 12.37 4.57
N LYS A 199 8.54 12.88 5.57
CA LYS A 199 8.68 12.24 6.88
C LYS A 199 7.38 12.46 7.66
N LEU A 200 6.75 11.37 8.09
CA LEU A 200 5.57 11.37 8.95
C LEU A 200 5.87 10.63 10.26
N HIS A 201 5.56 11.28 11.36
CA HIS A 201 5.66 10.77 12.72
C HIS A 201 4.28 10.29 13.16
N LYS A 202 4.06 8.97 13.09
CA LYS A 202 2.84 8.32 13.54
C LYS A 202 2.90 8.12 15.05
N VAL A 203 1.84 8.51 15.75
CA VAL A 203 1.71 8.31 17.20
C VAL A 203 0.82 7.12 17.45
N TRP A 204 1.36 6.12 18.15
CA TRP A 204 0.71 4.86 18.51
C TRP A 204 0.52 4.80 20.02
N VAL A 205 -0.64 4.31 20.47
CA VAL A 205 -1.03 4.25 21.88
C VAL A 205 -1.61 2.88 22.22
N GLY A 206 -1.10 2.31 23.32
CA GLY A 206 -1.51 1.02 23.86
C GLY A 206 -0.97 -0.17 23.07
N GLU A 207 -0.89 -1.31 23.75
CA GLU A 207 -0.60 -2.61 23.14
C GLU A 207 -1.69 -3.59 23.58
N PHE A 208 -2.40 -4.16 22.63
CA PHE A 208 -3.60 -4.97 22.85
C PHE A 208 -3.41 -6.34 22.23
N GLN A 209 -3.79 -7.43 22.90
CA GLN A 209 -3.64 -8.76 22.29
C GLN A 209 -4.66 -9.05 21.20
N THR A 210 -5.77 -8.31 21.17
CA THR A 210 -6.87 -8.53 20.23
C THR A 210 -7.30 -7.22 19.58
N TYR A 211 -7.80 -7.31 18.35
CA TYR A 211 -8.38 -6.18 17.62
C TYR A 211 -9.57 -5.58 18.39
N ASP A 212 -10.40 -6.44 19.01
CA ASP A 212 -11.57 -6.00 19.76
C ASP A 212 -11.19 -5.17 21.00
N ASP A 213 -10.11 -5.52 21.69
CA ASP A 213 -9.59 -4.73 22.80
C ASP A 213 -9.07 -3.37 22.30
N ALA A 214 -8.32 -3.36 21.20
CA ALA A 214 -7.86 -2.11 20.58
C ALA A 214 -9.02 -1.25 20.06
N LYS A 215 -10.08 -1.86 19.53
CA LYS A 215 -11.28 -1.16 19.04
C LYS A 215 -12.13 -0.59 20.17
N ARG A 216 -12.22 -1.27 21.31
CA ARG A 216 -12.82 -0.68 22.51
C ARG A 216 -12.03 0.53 22.97
N PHE A 217 -10.70 0.45 22.89
CA PHE A 217 -9.82 1.56 23.23
C PHE A 217 -9.99 2.77 22.29
N THR A 218 -10.26 2.60 20.99
CA THR A 218 -10.55 3.74 20.10
C THR A 218 -11.78 4.55 20.54
N VAL A 219 -12.80 3.88 21.07
CA VAL A 219 -14.00 4.52 21.62
C VAL A 219 -13.66 5.33 22.88
N GLU A 220 -12.77 4.81 23.72
CA GLU A 220 -12.27 5.53 24.90
C GLU A 220 -11.47 6.77 24.51
N ILE A 221 -10.56 6.66 23.54
CA ILE A 221 -9.77 7.80 23.04
C ILE A 221 -10.70 8.89 22.50
N ARG A 222 -11.70 8.51 21.70
CA ARG A 222 -12.67 9.46 21.14
C ARG A 222 -13.44 10.19 22.24
N ARG A 223 -13.85 9.48 23.29
CA ARG A 223 -14.61 10.06 24.41
C ARG A 223 -13.75 10.96 25.29
N LYS A 224 -12.53 10.53 25.63
CA LYS A 224 -11.68 11.20 26.65
C LYS A 224 -10.79 12.30 26.06
N PHE A 225 -10.33 12.12 24.83
CA PHE A 225 -9.39 13.05 24.19
C PHE A 225 -10.01 13.82 23.02
N SER A 226 -11.23 13.47 22.58
CA SER A 226 -11.89 14.04 21.40
C SER A 226 -11.03 13.87 20.12
N LEU A 227 -10.33 12.74 20.02
CA LEU A 227 -9.48 12.40 18.88
C LEU A 227 -10.05 11.22 18.11
N GLU A 228 -9.97 11.30 16.78
CA GLU A 228 -10.22 10.16 15.90
C GLU A 228 -8.99 9.24 15.91
N SER A 229 -9.22 7.93 15.90
CA SER A 229 -8.15 6.95 16.02
C SER A 229 -8.46 5.68 15.25
N ILE A 230 -7.41 4.96 14.84
CA ILE A 230 -7.50 3.79 13.97
C ILE A 230 -6.70 2.65 14.61
N VAL A 231 -7.27 1.43 14.61
CA VAL A 231 -6.56 0.23 15.07
C VAL A 231 -5.56 -0.21 14.00
N VAL A 232 -4.33 -0.50 14.41
CA VAL A 232 -3.23 -0.95 13.55
C VAL A 232 -2.59 -2.18 14.20
N SER A 233 -2.19 -3.18 13.41
CA SER A 233 -1.38 -4.30 13.88
C SER A 233 0.07 -3.85 14.13
N ARG A 234 0.69 -4.35 15.21
CA ARG A 234 2.10 -4.15 15.56
C ARG A 234 2.94 -5.39 15.27
#